data_AF-A0A1W9TMH7-F1
#
_entry.id   AF-A0A1W9TMH7-F1
#
_cell.length_a   1.000
_cell.length_b   1.000
_cell.length_c   1.000
_cell.angle_alpha   90.00
_cell.angle_beta   90.00
_cell.angle_gamma   90.00
#
_symmetry.space_group_name_H-M   'P 1'
#
loop_
_entity.id
_entity.type
_entity.pdbx_description
1 polymer ?
#
loop_
_entity_poly.entity_id
_entity_poly.type
_entity_poly.pdbx_seq_one_letter_code
_entity_poly.pdbx_strand_id
1 'polypeptide(L)'
;MRIYGMVIVFSITILLLSIIIYFLFGNIETQVVIREPIPTYSIQNYHEKIKNNIISMIKESKNLSRIFFVIKDLGVFVGKINIDYSKNHVSIAVINNEVFEELKNNLKSFDSTLKEYNEKLSFYGLTLKKSIAYSKNFTLVNYPTIAIIDLSKLSLEELSFLKLKYFVMDNTNYKPYSFKTEILEKLKKENGIILDYNILSKAGVKPLLDVFVELGINVIYDMKIYTGGIH
;
A
#
# COMPACT_ATOMS: atom_id res chain seq x y z
N MET A 1 -9.96 12.85 -69.92
CA MET A 1 -8.82 13.56 -69.26
C MET A 1 -9.26 14.62 -68.23
N ARG A 2 -10.32 15.42 -68.46
CA ARG A 2 -10.75 16.50 -67.55
C ARG A 2 -11.24 16.04 -66.16
N ILE A 3 -11.97 14.92 -66.08
CA ILE A 3 -12.52 14.40 -64.82
C ILE A 3 -11.40 13.89 -63.89
N TYR A 4 -10.46 13.11 -64.42
CA TYR A 4 -9.32 12.61 -63.62
C TYR A 4 -8.42 13.73 -63.08
N GLY A 5 -8.20 14.80 -63.86
CA GLY A 5 -7.46 15.97 -63.37
C GLY A 5 -8.18 16.69 -62.22
N MET A 6 -9.51 16.83 -62.31
CA MET A 6 -10.30 17.47 -61.26
C MET A 6 -10.33 16.64 -59.97
N VAL A 7 -10.40 15.31 -60.08
CA VAL A 7 -10.32 14.39 -58.92
C VAL A 7 -8.96 14.46 -58.24
N ILE A 8 -7.86 14.52 -59.00
CA ILE A 8 -6.50 14.65 -58.43
C ILE A 8 -6.37 15.96 -57.65
N VAL A 9 -6.82 17.08 -58.21
CA VAL A 9 -6.78 18.39 -57.54
C VAL A 9 -7.61 18.37 -56.26
N PHE A 10 -8.81 17.78 -56.30
CA PHE A 10 -9.69 17.69 -55.13
C PHE A 10 -9.07 16.83 -54.01
N SER A 11 -8.44 15.70 -54.36
CA SER A 11 -7.74 14.84 -53.40
C SER A 11 -6.55 15.54 -52.75
N ILE A 12 -5.76 16.30 -53.51
CA ILE A 12 -4.63 17.07 -52.96
C ILE A 12 -5.13 18.14 -51.99
N THR A 13 -6.22 18.84 -52.32
CA THR A 13 -6.80 19.85 -51.43
C THR A 13 -7.34 19.29 -50.12
N ILE A 14 -8.01 18.12 -50.15
CA ILE A 14 -8.52 17.48 -48.94
C ILE A 14 -7.37 16.99 -48.05
N LEU A 15 -6.31 16.45 -48.65
CA LEU A 15 -5.15 15.96 -47.91
C LEU A 15 -4.43 17.10 -47.18
N LEU A 16 -4.21 18.22 -47.88
CA LEU A 16 -3.63 19.43 -47.28
C LEU A 16 -4.49 19.98 -46.15
N LEU A 17 -5.81 20.02 -46.34
CA LEU A 17 -6.74 20.49 -45.31
C LEU A 17 -6.73 19.58 -44.08
N SER A 18 -6.65 18.26 -44.28
CA SER A 18 -6.59 17.28 -43.19
C SER A 18 -5.31 17.42 -42.37
N ILE A 19 -4.16 17.68 -43.02
CA ILE A 19 -2.89 17.93 -42.34
C ILE A 19 -2.97 19.21 -41.51
N ILE A 20 -3.54 20.29 -42.04
CA ILE A 20 -3.70 21.55 -41.32
C ILE A 20 -4.61 21.37 -40.10
N ILE A 21 -5.73 20.66 -40.26
CA ILE A 21 -6.66 20.35 -39.14
C ILE A 21 -5.97 19.50 -38.07
N TYR A 22 -5.15 18.52 -38.46
CA TYR A 22 -4.38 17.71 -37.52
C TYR A 22 -3.36 18.55 -36.73
N PHE A 23 -2.69 19.51 -37.35
CA PHE A 23 -1.76 20.40 -36.63
C PHE A 23 -2.47 21.44 -35.76
N LEU A 24 -3.67 21.90 -36.14
CA LEU A 24 -4.43 22.90 -35.37
C LEU A 24 -5.22 22.28 -34.21
N PHE A 25 -5.73 21.05 -34.36
CA PHE A 25 -6.66 20.43 -33.42
C PHE A 25 -6.22 19.03 -32.93
N GLY A 26 -5.10 18.50 -33.43
CA GLY A 26 -4.47 17.31 -32.87
C GLY A 26 -3.94 17.66 -31.49
N ASN A 27 -4.72 17.33 -30.46
CA ASN A 27 -4.38 17.57 -29.07
C ASN A 27 -2.96 17.04 -28.78
N ILE A 28 -2.01 17.97 -28.63
CA ILE A 28 -0.77 17.68 -27.92
C ILE A 28 -1.19 17.63 -26.45
N GLU A 29 -1.55 16.44 -25.97
CA GLU A 29 -1.62 16.18 -24.53
C GLU A 29 -0.22 16.36 -23.95
N THR A 30 0.10 17.61 -23.61
CA THR A 30 1.26 17.94 -22.82
C THR A 30 0.94 17.54 -21.39
N GLN A 31 1.28 16.32 -21.01
CA GLN A 31 1.38 15.97 -19.60
C GLN A 31 2.48 16.82 -18.96
N VAL A 32 2.08 17.91 -18.30
CA VAL A 32 2.97 18.66 -17.43
C VAL A 32 3.17 17.83 -16.16
N VAL A 33 4.19 16.98 -16.17
CA VAL A 33 4.65 16.31 -14.95
C VAL A 33 5.37 17.36 -14.10
N ILE A 34 4.64 18.01 -13.20
CA ILE A 34 5.25 18.86 -12.16
C ILE A 34 5.96 17.91 -11.18
N ARG A 35 7.24 17.64 -11.42
CA ARG A 35 8.10 17.06 -10.39
C ARG A 35 8.46 18.17 -9.42
N GLU A 36 7.97 18.09 -8.18
CA GLU A 36 8.48 18.94 -7.11
C GLU A 36 10.03 18.84 -7.08
N PRO A 37 10.76 19.97 -7.05
CA PRO A 37 12.21 19.93 -6.99
C PRO A 37 12.62 19.23 -5.69
N ILE A 38 13.30 18.09 -5.83
CA ILE A 38 13.91 17.38 -4.72
C ILE A 38 14.84 18.38 -4.01
N PRO A 39 14.72 18.58 -2.68
CA PRO A 39 15.54 19.55 -1.98
C PRO A 39 17.03 19.25 -2.20
N THR A 40 17.73 20.22 -2.79
CA THR A 40 19.18 20.17 -3.02
C THR A 40 19.89 20.67 -1.78
N TYR A 41 20.41 19.74 -0.98
CA TYR A 41 21.24 20.08 0.18
C TYR A 41 22.69 20.32 -0.28
N SER A 42 23.16 21.56 -0.13
CA SER A 42 24.58 21.91 -0.26
C SER A 42 25.27 21.70 1.09
N ILE A 43 26.07 20.65 1.21
CA ILE A 43 26.87 20.37 2.41
C ILE A 43 28.31 20.78 2.14
N GLN A 44 28.73 21.92 2.70
CA GLN A 44 30.14 22.31 2.75
C GLN A 44 30.78 21.63 3.96
N ASN A 45 31.58 20.58 3.72
CA ASN A 45 32.33 19.90 4.78
C ASN A 45 33.75 19.61 4.30
N TYR A 46 34.76 19.94 5.12
CA TYR A 46 36.19 19.83 4.79
C TYR A 46 36.77 18.41 4.92
N HIS A 47 35.94 17.42 5.29
CA HIS A 47 36.36 16.02 5.44
C HIS A 47 35.59 15.11 4.47
N GLU A 48 36.28 14.59 3.46
CA GLU A 48 35.71 13.70 2.43
C GLU A 48 35.01 12.47 3.03
N LYS A 49 35.51 11.89 4.12
CA LYS A 49 34.88 10.73 4.78
C LYS A 49 33.49 11.05 5.33
N ILE A 50 33.32 12.23 5.95
CA ILE A 50 32.04 12.67 6.51
C ILE A 50 31.08 13.02 5.37
N LYS A 51 31.57 13.73 4.34
CA LYS A 51 30.81 14.01 3.12
C LYS A 51 30.32 12.73 2.45
N ASN A 52 31.18 11.73 2.29
CA ASN A 52 30.83 10.46 1.64
C ASN A 52 29.82 9.65 2.47
N ASN A 53 29.94 9.63 3.80
CA ASN A 53 28.93 9.02 4.68
C ASN A 53 27.58 9.73 4.61
N ILE A 54 27.57 11.07 4.58
CA ILE A 54 26.32 11.82 4.46
C ILE A 54 25.71 11.64 3.06
N ILE A 55 26.52 11.65 2.00
CA ILE A 55 26.07 11.37 0.63
C ILE A 55 25.55 9.94 0.52
N SER A 56 26.18 8.94 1.16
CA SER A 56 25.67 7.58 1.17
C SER A 56 24.35 7.51 1.91
N MET A 57 24.21 8.15 3.08
CA MET A 57 22.94 8.26 3.81
C MET A 57 21.84 8.95 2.97
N ILE A 58 22.16 10.00 2.21
CA ILE A 58 21.22 10.69 1.31
C ILE A 58 20.88 9.84 0.06
N LYS A 59 21.85 9.09 -0.47
CA LYS A 59 21.60 8.18 -1.61
C LYS A 59 20.75 6.99 -1.17
N GLU A 60 20.96 6.52 0.05
CA GLU A 60 20.20 5.45 0.70
C GLU A 60 18.80 5.92 1.15
N SER A 61 18.63 7.19 1.51
CA SER A 61 17.32 7.77 1.80
C SER A 61 16.39 7.83 0.58
N LYS A 62 16.93 7.84 -0.65
CA LYS A 62 16.13 7.63 -1.87
C LYS A 62 15.41 6.28 -1.89
N ASN A 63 15.92 5.27 -1.19
CA ASN A 63 15.23 3.98 -1.08
C ASN A 63 14.07 4.07 -0.09
N LEU A 64 14.23 4.78 1.04
CA LEU A 64 13.16 5.01 2.00
C LEU A 64 12.00 5.80 1.38
N SER A 65 12.29 6.89 0.67
CA SER A 65 11.26 7.71 0.03
C SER A 65 10.43 6.94 -1.01
N ARG A 66 11.06 6.03 -1.75
CA ARG A 66 10.36 5.13 -2.68
C ARG A 66 9.42 4.17 -1.96
N ILE A 67 9.83 3.60 -0.83
CA ILE A 67 8.97 2.71 -0.02
C ILE A 67 7.74 3.47 0.46
N PHE A 68 7.89 4.70 0.95
CA PHE A 68 6.75 5.53 1.37
C PHE A 68 5.84 5.93 0.21
N PHE A 69 6.41 6.19 -0.98
CA PHE A 69 5.62 6.44 -2.18
C PHE A 69 4.72 5.24 -2.51
N VAL A 70 5.26 4.02 -2.49
CA VAL A 70 4.48 2.79 -2.74
C VAL A 70 3.34 2.63 -1.72
N ILE A 71 3.61 2.89 -0.43
CA ILE A 71 2.58 2.79 0.61
C ILE A 71 1.49 3.85 0.41
N LYS A 72 1.86 5.06 -0.02
CA LYS A 72 0.91 6.13 -0.33
C LYS A 72 0.04 5.77 -1.54
N ASP A 73 0.62 5.13 -2.55
CA ASP A 73 -0.08 4.71 -3.77
C ASP A 73 -1.18 3.66 -3.51
N LEU A 74 -1.10 2.94 -2.40
CA LEU A 74 -2.15 2.00 -1.97
C LEU A 74 -3.49 2.68 -1.64
N GLY A 75 -3.53 4.01 -1.50
CA GLY A 75 -4.74 4.77 -1.14
C GLY A 75 -5.12 4.64 0.32
N VAL A 76 -5.39 3.43 0.82
CA VAL A 76 -5.60 3.16 2.26
C VAL A 76 -4.77 1.97 2.69
N PHE A 77 -3.86 2.22 3.63
CA PHE A 77 -2.97 1.22 4.19
C PHE A 77 -3.19 1.07 5.69
N VAL A 78 -3.39 -0.16 6.16
CA VAL A 78 -3.48 -0.48 7.59
C VAL A 78 -2.30 -1.35 8.00
N GLY A 79 -1.49 -0.84 8.92
CA GLY A 79 -0.30 -1.55 9.37
C GLY A 79 0.58 -0.73 10.30
N LYS A 80 1.79 -1.24 10.54
CA LYS A 80 2.85 -0.56 11.28
C LYS A 80 4.07 -0.38 10.40
N ILE A 81 4.65 0.80 10.44
CA ILE A 81 5.88 1.13 9.73
C ILE A 81 6.88 1.60 10.78
N ASN A 82 8.04 0.98 10.82
CA ASN A 82 9.16 1.38 11.65
C ASN A 82 10.37 1.65 10.75
N ILE A 83 11.09 2.74 11.02
CA ILE A 83 12.24 3.15 10.22
C ILE A 83 13.46 3.19 11.14
N ASP A 84 14.45 2.37 10.83
CA ASP A 84 15.79 2.50 11.41
C ASP A 84 16.65 3.35 10.47
N TYR A 85 16.71 4.65 10.74
CA TYR A 85 17.51 5.59 9.95
C TYR A 85 19.01 5.30 10.03
N SER A 86 19.49 4.68 11.11
CA SER A 86 20.91 4.38 11.28
C SER A 86 21.36 3.24 10.37
N LYS A 87 20.47 2.28 10.11
CA LYS A 87 20.70 1.13 9.23
C LYS A 87 20.07 1.26 7.85
N ASN A 88 19.39 2.38 7.59
CA ASN A 88 18.58 2.61 6.41
C ASN A 88 17.61 1.44 6.10
N HIS A 89 16.89 1.00 7.13
CA HIS A 89 16.03 -0.18 7.06
C HIS A 89 14.59 0.17 7.44
N VAL A 90 13.62 -0.28 6.63
CA VAL A 90 12.18 -0.12 6.92
C VAL A 90 11.56 -1.46 7.27
N SER A 91 10.95 -1.56 8.45
CA SER A 91 10.11 -2.70 8.80
C SER A 91 8.64 -2.33 8.63
N ILE A 92 7.91 -3.10 7.84
CA ILE A 92 6.50 -2.90 7.52
C ILE A 92 5.75 -4.14 7.97
N ALA A 93 4.81 -3.99 8.89
CA ALA A 93 3.87 -5.03 9.26
C ALA A 93 2.52 -4.72 8.63
N VAL A 94 2.03 -5.64 7.81
CA VAL A 94 0.70 -5.57 7.18
C VAL A 94 -0.23 -6.60 7.79
N ILE A 95 -1.53 -6.33 7.67
CA ILE A 95 -2.55 -7.19 8.27
C ILE A 95 -3.10 -8.24 7.30
N ASN A 96 -3.23 -7.96 5.99
CA ASN A 96 -3.86 -8.89 5.05
C ASN A 96 -2.90 -9.38 3.95
N ASN A 97 -3.26 -10.53 3.37
CA ASN A 97 -2.49 -11.19 2.30
C ASN A 97 -2.41 -10.38 1.01
N GLU A 98 -3.49 -9.70 0.62
CA GLU A 98 -3.54 -8.96 -0.64
C GLU A 98 -2.54 -7.80 -0.65
N VAL A 99 -2.55 -6.98 0.40
CA VAL A 99 -1.62 -5.85 0.53
C VAL A 99 -0.19 -6.35 0.71
N PHE A 100 0.02 -7.49 1.38
CA PHE A 100 1.34 -8.12 1.44
C PHE A 100 1.88 -8.44 0.04
N GLU A 101 1.08 -9.08 -0.80
CA GLU A 101 1.51 -9.46 -2.16
C GLU A 101 1.70 -8.23 -3.06
N GLU A 102 0.81 -7.24 -2.97
CA GLU A 102 0.93 -5.97 -3.70
C GLU A 102 2.22 -5.22 -3.31
N LEU A 103 2.45 -5.01 -2.00
CA LEU A 103 3.68 -4.38 -1.51
C LEU A 103 4.91 -5.18 -1.86
N LYS A 104 4.89 -6.50 -1.69
CA LYS A 104 6.02 -7.37 -2.03
C LYS A 104 6.41 -7.22 -3.50
N ASN A 105 5.43 -7.25 -4.41
CA ASN A 105 5.67 -7.13 -5.85
C ASN A 105 6.24 -5.75 -6.20
N ASN A 106 5.70 -4.70 -5.62
CA ASN A 106 6.22 -3.35 -5.80
C ASN A 106 7.64 -3.21 -5.23
N LEU A 107 7.91 -3.73 -4.02
CA LEU A 107 9.22 -3.70 -3.38
C LEU A 107 10.28 -4.53 -4.13
N LYS A 108 9.88 -5.66 -4.74
CA LYS A 108 10.75 -6.48 -5.58
C LYS A 108 11.29 -5.72 -6.80
N SER A 109 10.52 -4.76 -7.33
CA SER A 109 10.98 -3.91 -8.44
C SER A 109 12.11 -2.96 -8.02
N PHE A 110 12.22 -2.63 -6.73
CA PHE A 110 13.24 -1.74 -6.18
C PHE A 110 14.48 -2.48 -5.67
N ASP A 111 14.34 -3.74 -5.26
CA ASP A 111 15.43 -4.55 -4.72
C ASP A 111 15.32 -5.99 -5.21
N SER A 112 16.19 -6.35 -6.17
CA SER A 112 16.25 -7.69 -6.75
C SER A 112 16.78 -8.76 -5.78
N THR A 113 17.28 -8.37 -4.61
CA THR A 113 17.81 -9.30 -3.58
C THR A 113 16.77 -9.77 -2.58
N LEU A 114 15.48 -9.50 -2.84
CA LEU A 114 14.36 -9.90 -2.00
C LEU A 114 14.34 -11.42 -1.75
N LYS A 115 14.30 -11.79 -0.47
CA LYS A 115 14.10 -13.18 -0.01
C LYS A 115 12.73 -13.32 0.62
N GLU A 116 12.11 -14.48 0.43
CA GLU A 116 10.80 -14.81 0.99
C GLU A 116 10.93 -15.95 1.99
N TYR A 117 10.19 -15.85 3.08
CA TYR A 117 10.04 -16.88 4.09
C TYR A 117 8.57 -17.04 4.43
N ASN A 118 8.07 -18.26 4.36
CA ASN A 118 6.69 -18.60 4.69
C ASN A 118 6.68 -19.67 5.77
N GLU A 119 5.88 -19.44 6.79
CA GLU A 119 5.72 -20.33 7.94
C GLU A 119 4.24 -20.62 8.13
N LYS A 120 3.90 -21.89 8.37
CA LYS A 120 2.53 -22.29 8.71
C LYS A 120 2.43 -22.35 10.23
N LEU A 121 1.52 -21.56 10.79
CA LEU A 121 1.24 -21.52 12.22
C LEU A 121 -0.02 -22.34 12.48
N SER A 122 0.05 -23.28 13.41
CA SER A 122 -1.08 -24.12 13.80
C SER A 122 -1.66 -23.65 15.12
N PHE A 123 -2.92 -23.24 15.09
CA PHE A 123 -3.69 -22.76 16.22
C PHE A 123 -4.96 -23.62 16.38
N TYR A 124 -4.94 -24.62 17.27
CA TYR A 124 -6.12 -25.44 17.59
C TYR A 124 -6.93 -25.92 16.38
N GLY A 125 -6.25 -26.53 15.39
CA GLY A 125 -6.85 -27.04 14.16
C GLY A 125 -7.01 -26.01 13.03
N LEU A 126 -6.70 -24.74 13.29
CA LEU A 126 -6.56 -23.69 12.28
C LEU A 126 -5.12 -23.58 11.82
N THR A 127 -4.89 -23.66 10.51
CA THR A 127 -3.57 -23.42 9.91
C THR A 127 -3.56 -22.03 9.28
N LEU A 128 -2.82 -21.10 9.87
CA LEU A 128 -2.62 -19.74 9.39
C LEU A 128 -1.25 -19.58 8.75
N LYS A 129 -1.07 -18.58 7.90
CA LYS A 129 0.18 -18.35 7.18
C LYS A 129 0.86 -17.11 7.72
N LYS A 130 2.12 -17.23 8.10
CA LYS A 130 3.00 -16.08 8.32
C LYS A 130 3.90 -15.95 7.11
N SER A 131 3.90 -14.77 6.51
CA SER A 131 4.71 -14.47 5.32
C SER A 131 5.67 -13.34 5.65
N ILE A 132 6.94 -13.50 5.29
CA ILE A 132 7.98 -12.49 5.46
C ILE A 132 8.68 -12.32 4.11
N ALA A 133 8.80 -11.09 3.65
CA ALA A 133 9.65 -10.71 2.54
C ALA A 133 10.70 -9.72 3.05
N TYR A 134 11.99 -9.99 2.84
CA TYR A 134 13.05 -9.16 3.40
C TYR A 134 14.20 -8.95 2.42
N SER A 135 14.86 -7.81 2.55
CA SER A 135 16.08 -7.45 1.85
C SER A 135 17.02 -6.70 2.81
N LYS A 136 18.13 -6.15 2.28
CA LYS A 136 19.00 -5.26 3.05
C LYS A 136 18.25 -4.03 3.57
N ASN A 137 17.32 -3.50 2.78
CA ASN A 137 16.71 -2.18 3.02
C ASN A 137 15.30 -2.26 3.63
N PHE A 138 14.63 -3.40 3.59
CA PHE A 138 13.31 -3.54 4.18
C PHE A 138 13.01 -4.95 4.71
N THR A 139 12.05 -5.02 5.61
CA THR A 139 11.40 -6.25 6.07
C THR A 139 9.89 -6.03 6.03
N LEU A 140 9.19 -6.79 5.20
CA LEU A 140 7.75 -6.84 5.11
C LEU A 140 7.26 -8.10 5.83
N VAL A 141 6.38 -7.93 6.81
CA VAL A 141 5.81 -9.03 7.61
C VAL A 141 4.30 -9.01 7.49
N ASN A 142 3.74 -10.17 7.20
CA ASN A 142 2.31 -10.44 7.31
C ASN A 142 2.13 -11.59 8.30
N TYR A 143 1.68 -11.23 9.50
CA TYR A 143 1.36 -12.17 10.56
C TYR A 143 -0.15 -12.18 10.77
N PRO A 144 -0.79 -13.33 11.05
CA PRO A 144 -2.22 -13.38 11.28
C PRO A 144 -2.68 -12.43 12.39
N THR A 145 -3.42 -11.38 12.04
CA THR A 145 -3.65 -10.24 12.95
C THR A 145 -5.12 -9.82 13.01
N ILE A 146 -5.61 -9.60 14.23
CA ILE A 146 -6.85 -8.89 14.52
C ILE A 146 -6.46 -7.48 14.97
N ALA A 147 -6.68 -6.49 14.10
CA ALA A 147 -6.41 -5.09 14.37
C ALA A 147 -7.66 -4.43 14.96
N ILE A 148 -7.55 -3.92 16.18
CA ILE A 148 -8.59 -3.14 16.83
C ILE A 148 -8.34 -1.66 16.49
N ILE A 149 -9.26 -1.03 15.78
CA ILE A 149 -9.10 0.35 15.31
C ILE A 149 -10.37 1.15 15.57
N ASP A 150 -10.21 2.38 16.04
CA ASP A 150 -11.30 3.35 16.14
C ASP A 150 -11.64 3.90 14.75
N LEU A 151 -12.72 3.39 14.16
CA LEU A 151 -13.17 3.78 12.83
C LEU A 151 -14.01 5.06 12.83
N SER A 152 -14.40 5.57 14.00
CA SER A 152 -15.30 6.74 14.11
C SER A 152 -14.68 8.04 13.58
N LYS A 153 -13.35 8.06 13.42
CA LYS A 153 -12.58 9.21 12.94
C LYS A 153 -12.41 9.24 11.42
N LEU A 154 -12.80 8.18 10.72
CA LEU A 154 -12.69 8.09 9.27
C LEU A 154 -13.89 8.76 8.59
N SER A 155 -13.65 9.38 7.44
CA SER A 155 -14.74 9.81 6.56
C SER A 155 -15.49 8.61 5.98
N LEU A 156 -16.70 8.85 5.47
CA LEU A 156 -17.49 7.81 4.78
C LEU A 156 -16.75 7.21 3.58
N GLU A 157 -16.00 8.04 2.85
CA GLU A 157 -15.21 7.62 1.69
C GLU A 157 -14.03 6.74 2.13
N GLU A 158 -13.27 7.17 3.14
CA GLU A 158 -12.16 6.42 3.70
C GLU A 158 -12.61 5.06 4.26
N LEU A 159 -13.74 5.03 4.97
CA LEU A 159 -14.32 3.79 5.50
C LEU A 159 -14.79 2.86 4.38
N SER A 160 -15.39 3.41 3.33
CA SER A 160 -15.82 2.63 2.16
C SER A 160 -14.62 2.01 1.44
N PHE A 161 -13.57 2.80 1.23
CA PHE A 161 -12.34 2.32 0.60
C PHE A 161 -11.61 1.28 1.45
N LEU A 162 -11.61 1.47 2.77
CA LEU A 162 -11.08 0.50 3.73
C LEU A 162 -11.82 -0.85 3.62
N LYS A 163 -13.16 -0.83 3.57
CA LYS A 163 -14.00 -2.02 3.44
C LYS A 163 -13.85 -2.74 2.11
N LEU A 164 -13.41 -2.05 1.05
CA LEU A 164 -13.10 -2.67 -0.24
C LEU A 164 -11.80 -3.48 -0.18
N LYS A 165 -10.80 -3.03 0.58
CA LYS A 165 -9.46 -3.64 0.65
C LYS A 165 -9.26 -4.60 1.82
N TYR A 166 -10.02 -4.44 2.90
CA TYR A 166 -9.87 -5.21 4.14
C TYR A 166 -11.22 -5.71 4.61
N PHE A 167 -11.25 -6.89 5.23
CA PHE A 167 -12.38 -7.27 6.04
C PHE A 167 -12.45 -6.42 7.31
N VAL A 168 -13.46 -5.55 7.36
CA VAL A 168 -13.78 -4.70 8.49
C VAL A 168 -15.05 -5.22 9.15
N MET A 169 -14.98 -5.51 10.43
CA MET A 169 -16.14 -5.80 11.26
C MET A 169 -16.49 -4.57 12.09
N ASP A 170 -17.68 -4.02 11.87
CA ASP A 170 -18.25 -2.87 12.55
C ASP A 170 -19.63 -3.22 13.15
N ASN A 171 -20.30 -2.24 13.77
CA ASN A 171 -21.61 -2.49 14.37
C ASN A 171 -22.69 -2.93 13.36
N THR A 172 -22.51 -2.69 12.05
CA THR A 172 -23.51 -3.01 11.02
C THR A 172 -23.46 -4.47 10.61
N ASN A 173 -22.28 -5.08 10.60
CA ASN A 173 -22.09 -6.49 10.23
C ASN A 173 -21.84 -7.42 11.42
N TYR A 174 -21.63 -6.88 12.62
CA TYR A 174 -21.47 -7.67 13.84
C TYR A 174 -22.71 -8.53 14.15
N LYS A 175 -22.49 -9.84 14.32
CA LYS A 175 -23.50 -10.81 14.71
C LYS A 175 -22.98 -11.63 15.90
N PRO A 176 -23.59 -11.53 17.10
CA PRO A 176 -23.08 -12.18 18.31
C PRO A 176 -22.88 -13.69 18.17
N TYR A 177 -23.82 -14.39 17.53
CA TYR A 177 -23.82 -15.84 17.42
C TYR A 177 -22.81 -16.39 16.40
N SER A 178 -22.38 -15.59 15.42
CA SER A 178 -21.42 -15.99 14.39
C SER A 178 -20.03 -15.37 14.55
N PHE A 179 -19.85 -14.43 15.50
CA PHE A 179 -18.63 -13.66 15.68
C PHE A 179 -17.36 -14.51 15.65
N LYS A 180 -17.29 -15.55 16.49
CA LYS A 180 -16.14 -16.46 16.55
C LYS A 180 -15.85 -17.11 15.19
N THR A 181 -16.87 -17.69 14.56
CA THR A 181 -16.73 -18.42 13.30
C THR A 181 -16.28 -17.48 12.19
N GLU A 182 -16.89 -16.31 12.10
CA GLU A 182 -16.58 -15.30 11.09
C GLU A 182 -15.15 -14.78 11.21
N ILE A 183 -14.70 -14.48 12.44
CA ILE A 183 -13.31 -14.09 12.70
C ILE A 183 -12.33 -15.19 12.27
N LEU A 184 -12.57 -16.45 12.61
CA LEU A 184 -11.65 -17.54 12.26
C LEU A 184 -11.62 -17.82 10.75
N GLU A 185 -12.77 -17.81 10.08
CA GLU A 185 -12.86 -17.99 8.62
C GLU A 185 -12.15 -16.86 7.88
N LYS A 186 -12.35 -15.62 8.33
CA LYS A 186 -11.73 -14.44 7.73
C LYS A 186 -10.23 -14.37 7.98
N LEU A 187 -9.76 -14.70 9.19
CA LEU A 187 -8.33 -14.87 9.45
C LEU A 187 -7.71 -15.95 8.56
N LYS A 188 -8.41 -17.07 8.32
CA LYS A 188 -7.92 -18.12 7.43
C LYS A 188 -7.78 -17.66 5.98
N LYS A 189 -8.74 -16.88 5.49
CA LYS A 189 -8.81 -16.43 4.09
C LYS A 189 -7.90 -15.22 3.83
N GLU A 190 -8.00 -14.21 4.67
CA GLU A 190 -7.43 -12.88 4.44
C GLU A 190 -6.19 -12.62 5.28
N ASN A 191 -5.95 -13.43 6.32
CA ASN A 191 -4.85 -13.30 7.30
C ASN A 191 -4.91 -12.04 8.17
N GLY A 192 -5.93 -11.20 7.98
CA GLY A 192 -6.11 -9.95 8.71
C GLY A 192 -7.56 -9.61 8.87
N ILE A 193 -7.90 -9.03 10.02
CA ILE A 193 -9.23 -8.50 10.31
C ILE A 193 -9.07 -7.15 10.97
N ILE A 194 -9.92 -6.19 10.59
CA ILE A 194 -10.10 -4.94 11.32
C ILE A 194 -11.38 -5.06 12.13
N LEU A 195 -11.29 -4.88 13.45
CA LEU A 195 -12.45 -4.79 14.34
C LEU A 195 -12.61 -3.33 14.79
N ASP A 196 -13.79 -2.77 14.61
CA ASP A 196 -14.14 -1.47 15.17
C ASP A 196 -14.04 -1.52 16.69
N TYR A 197 -13.30 -0.58 17.28
CA TYR A 197 -13.17 -0.40 18.71
C TYR A 197 -14.53 -0.41 19.44
N ASN A 198 -15.58 0.14 18.81
CA ASN A 198 -16.91 0.18 19.41
C ASN A 198 -17.52 -1.21 19.68
N ILE A 199 -17.10 -2.24 18.95
CA ILE A 199 -17.59 -3.62 19.15
C ILE A 199 -17.08 -4.21 20.47
N LEU A 200 -15.97 -3.71 21.03
CA LEU A 200 -15.44 -4.19 22.30
C LEU A 200 -16.43 -4.04 23.46
N SER A 201 -17.37 -3.10 23.34
CA SER A 201 -18.44 -2.89 24.32
C SER A 201 -19.48 -4.01 24.34
N LYS A 202 -19.53 -4.88 23.32
CA LYS A 202 -20.48 -5.99 23.24
C LYS A 202 -20.03 -7.14 24.15
N ALA A 203 -21.01 -7.70 24.88
CA ALA A 203 -20.77 -8.83 25.77
C ALA A 203 -20.14 -10.02 25.01
N GLY A 204 -19.07 -10.59 25.57
CA GLY A 204 -18.39 -11.76 25.01
C GLY A 204 -17.29 -11.46 23.98
N VAL A 205 -17.21 -10.25 23.42
CA VAL A 205 -16.16 -9.89 22.45
C VAL A 205 -14.78 -9.87 23.11
N LYS A 206 -14.61 -9.06 24.16
CA LYS A 206 -13.33 -8.93 24.85
C LYS A 206 -12.81 -10.27 25.42
N PRO A 207 -13.62 -11.07 26.15
CA PRO A 207 -13.19 -12.40 26.59
C PRO A 207 -12.74 -13.30 25.43
N LEU A 208 -13.39 -13.23 24.26
CA LEU A 208 -12.97 -14.03 23.11
C LEU A 208 -11.64 -13.54 22.52
N LEU A 209 -11.41 -12.23 22.45
CA LEU A 209 -10.13 -11.68 22.03
C LEU A 209 -9.01 -12.07 22.98
N ASP A 210 -9.26 -12.06 24.30
CA ASP A 210 -8.30 -12.48 25.30
C ASP A 210 -7.92 -13.97 25.10
N VAL A 211 -8.91 -14.83 24.83
CA VAL A 211 -8.65 -16.23 24.43
C VAL A 211 -7.80 -16.28 23.16
N PHE A 212 -8.11 -15.51 22.11
CA PHE A 212 -7.28 -15.49 20.90
C PHE A 212 -5.82 -15.10 21.17
N VAL A 213 -5.58 -14.15 22.09
CA VAL A 213 -4.22 -13.78 22.53
C VAL A 213 -3.54 -14.95 23.24
N GLU A 214 -4.21 -15.62 24.17
CA GLU A 214 -3.67 -16.81 24.85
C GLU A 214 -3.34 -17.93 23.86
N LEU A 215 -4.12 -18.03 22.78
CA LEU A 215 -3.90 -18.95 21.69
C LEU A 215 -2.75 -18.54 20.74
N GLY A 216 -2.15 -17.36 20.90
CA GLY A 216 -1.03 -16.87 20.07
C GLY A 216 -1.44 -16.18 18.76
N ILE A 217 -2.73 -15.87 18.60
CA ILE A 217 -3.21 -14.97 17.54
C ILE A 217 -2.88 -13.54 17.96
N ASN A 218 -2.39 -12.75 17.01
CA ASN A 218 -1.95 -11.39 17.30
C ASN A 218 -3.16 -10.44 17.34
N VAL A 219 -3.50 -9.92 18.51
CA VAL A 219 -4.53 -8.88 18.68
C VAL A 219 -3.83 -7.55 18.98
N ILE A 220 -3.97 -6.58 18.08
CA ILE A 220 -3.20 -5.33 18.12
C ILE A 220 -4.15 -4.12 18.22
N TYR A 221 -3.91 -3.24 19.19
CA TYR A 221 -4.73 -2.05 19.46
C TYR A 221 -4.14 -0.73 18.91
N ASP A 222 -2.87 -0.74 18.50
CA ASP A 222 -2.10 0.42 18.06
C ASP A 222 -1.74 0.34 16.56
N MET A 223 -2.55 -0.36 15.76
CA MET A 223 -2.44 -0.30 14.30
C MET A 223 -2.81 1.10 13.80
N LYS A 224 -2.08 1.58 12.79
CA LYS A 224 -2.33 2.89 12.18
C LYS A 224 -2.97 2.72 10.81
N ILE A 225 -3.89 3.64 10.49
CA ILE A 225 -4.43 3.80 9.15
C ILE A 225 -3.66 4.96 8.49
N TYR A 226 -3.12 4.70 7.30
CA TYR A 226 -2.46 5.68 6.47
C TYR A 226 -3.34 5.89 5.24
N THR A 227 -3.85 7.10 5.07
CA THR A 227 -4.63 7.49 3.90
C THR A 227 -3.73 8.28 2.95
N GLY A 228 -3.49 7.71 1.77
CA GLY A 228 -2.70 8.31 0.72
C GLY A 228 -3.54 9.28 -0.08
N GLY A 229 -3.58 10.54 0.35
CA GLY A 229 -4.05 11.67 -0.46
C GLY A 229 -5.40 11.46 -1.16
N ILE A 230 -6.39 10.90 -0.45
CA ILE A 230 -7.80 11.03 -0.84
C ILE A 230 -8.19 12.46 -0.45
N HIS A 231 -8.02 13.39 -1.39
CA HIS A 231 -8.50 14.77 -1.31
C HIS A 231 -9.50 15.00 -2.43
#